data_AF-A0A9P5QFI9-F1
#
_entry.id   AF-A0A9P5QFI9-F1
#
_cell.length_a   1.000
_cell.length_b   1.000
_cell.length_c   1.000
_cell.angle_alpha   90.00
_cell.angle_beta   90.00
_cell.angle_gamma   90.00
#
_symmetry.space_group_name_H-M   'P 1'
#
loop_
_entity.id
_entity.type
_entity.pdbx_description
1 polymer ?
#
loop_
_entity_poly.entity_id
_entity_poly.type
_entity_poly.pdbx_seq_one_letter_code
_entity_poly.pdbx_strand_id
1 'polypeptide(L)'
;MPIPSLLYTGIGVATLGVGISYSCFRRQHFARSWLKQLEQLDPKKPNDTDLIIKHVVGYDYPLEMFLALNFCFYRTFCSPTIAGVYRNTGVIANTTDKRACDTDLLMHIWMDYGLDSEVGTASYQHLNKIHGLHSTKTRNVDFVFVLCCLVVDAIQFNNDYGWKKLHPKEEQGIWEFYRRVGERMELKGIPNSLEE
;
A
#
# COMPACT_ATOMS: atom_id res chain seq x y z
N MET A 1 25.87 -47.75 0.84
CA MET A 1 25.43 -47.30 -0.50
C MET A 1 24.96 -45.85 -0.37
N PRO A 2 25.52 -44.88 -1.12
CA PRO A 2 24.98 -43.53 -1.15
C PRO A 2 23.68 -43.55 -1.98
N ILE A 3 22.62 -42.94 -1.44
CA ILE A 3 21.37 -42.75 -2.16
C ILE A 3 21.64 -41.76 -3.32
N PRO A 4 21.19 -42.02 -4.57
CA PRO A 4 21.48 -41.13 -5.69
C PRO A 4 20.87 -39.74 -5.48
N SER A 5 21.68 -38.69 -5.65
CA SER A 5 21.29 -37.28 -5.53
C SER A 5 20.06 -36.89 -6.36
N LEU A 6 19.79 -37.62 -7.45
CA LEU A 6 18.64 -37.43 -8.35
C LEU A 6 17.27 -37.68 -7.71
N LEU A 7 17.17 -38.58 -6.71
CA LEU A 7 15.92 -38.87 -6.01
C LEU A 7 15.50 -37.72 -5.08
N TYR A 8 16.47 -37.10 -4.40
CA TYR A 8 16.23 -35.93 -3.56
C TYR A 8 15.83 -34.70 -4.37
N THR A 9 16.40 -34.53 -5.57
CA THR A 9 16.00 -33.46 -6.49
C THR A 9 14.60 -33.67 -7.06
N GLY A 10 14.21 -34.90 -7.39
CA GLY A 10 12.87 -35.20 -7.91
C GLY A 10 11.76 -34.98 -6.89
N ILE A 11 11.96 -35.43 -5.65
CA ILE A 11 11.00 -35.23 -4.55
C ILE A 11 10.89 -33.74 -4.22
N GLY A 12 12.00 -33.01 -4.15
CA GLY A 12 12.00 -31.57 -3.87
C GLY A 12 11.29 -30.73 -4.92
N VAL A 13 11.46 -31.05 -6.21
CA VAL A 13 10.76 -30.36 -7.30
C VAL A 13 9.25 -30.65 -7.27
N ALA A 14 8.85 -31.89 -6.99
CA ALA A 14 7.44 -32.26 -6.89
C ALA A 14 6.74 -31.58 -5.70
N THR A 15 7.36 -31.53 -4.52
CA THR A 15 6.78 -30.84 -3.36
C THR A 15 6.68 -29.32 -3.57
N LEU A 16 7.67 -28.69 -4.22
CA LEU A 16 7.58 -27.29 -4.62
C LEU A 16 6.42 -27.05 -5.60
N GLY A 17 6.27 -27.91 -6.62
CA GLY A 17 5.19 -27.81 -7.60
C GLY A 17 3.79 -27.94 -6.97
N VAL A 18 3.61 -28.88 -6.03
CA VAL A 18 2.35 -29.04 -5.29
C VAL A 18 2.11 -27.83 -4.38
N GLY A 19 3.14 -27.33 -3.70
CA GLY A 19 3.04 -26.15 -2.84
C GLY A 19 2.62 -24.88 -3.60
N ILE A 20 3.24 -24.64 -4.76
CA ILE A 20 2.89 -23.52 -5.65
C ILE A 20 1.45 -23.68 -6.15
N SER A 21 1.09 -24.88 -6.62
CA SER A 21 -0.27 -25.15 -7.13
C SER A 21 -1.33 -24.95 -6.05
N TYR A 22 -1.07 -25.42 -4.82
CA TYR A 22 -1.97 -25.22 -3.69
C TYR A 22 -2.09 -23.74 -3.29
N SER A 23 -0.97 -23.01 -3.29
CA SER A 23 -0.96 -21.56 -3.04
C SER A 23 -1.79 -20.81 -4.08
N CYS A 24 -1.58 -21.10 -5.37
CA CYS A 24 -2.36 -20.54 -6.48
C CYS A 24 -3.85 -20.87 -6.35
N PHE A 25 -4.19 -22.14 -6.08
CA PHE A 25 -5.58 -22.57 -5.89
C PHE A 25 -6.24 -21.82 -4.72
N ARG A 26 -5.53 -21.73 -3.58
CA ARG A 26 -6.01 -20.98 -2.43
C ARG A 26 -6.25 -19.52 -2.79
N ARG A 27 -5.28 -18.84 -3.39
CA ARG A 27 -5.38 -17.43 -3.79
C ARG A 27 -6.60 -17.21 -4.70
N GLN A 28 -6.80 -18.07 -5.71
CA GLN A 28 -7.96 -18.04 -6.59
C GLN A 28 -9.29 -18.26 -5.85
N HIS A 29 -9.34 -19.22 -4.92
CA HIS A 29 -10.54 -19.48 -4.13
C HIS A 29 -10.93 -18.28 -3.25
N PHE A 30 -9.95 -17.70 -2.54
CA PHE A 30 -10.16 -16.50 -1.74
C PHE A 30 -10.63 -15.32 -2.59
N ALA A 31 -9.99 -15.08 -3.73
CA ALA A 31 -10.40 -14.00 -4.64
C ALA A 31 -11.84 -14.17 -5.15
N ARG A 32 -12.29 -15.39 -5.48
CA ARG A 32 -13.69 -15.62 -5.89
C ARG A 32 -14.69 -15.32 -4.77
N SER A 33 -14.35 -15.68 -3.54
CA SER A 33 -15.16 -15.36 -2.37
C SER A 33 -15.22 -13.85 -2.13
N TRP A 34 -14.07 -13.19 -2.27
CA TRP A 34 -13.95 -11.74 -2.12
C TRP A 34 -14.75 -10.97 -3.17
N LEU A 35 -14.67 -11.35 -4.45
CA LEU A 35 -15.42 -10.66 -5.52
C LEU A 35 -16.93 -10.65 -5.26
N LYS A 36 -17.50 -11.73 -4.72
CA LYS A 36 -18.91 -11.78 -4.32
C LYS A 36 -19.25 -10.82 -3.17
N GLN A 37 -18.32 -10.61 -2.25
CA GLN A 37 -18.49 -9.63 -1.17
C GLN A 37 -18.35 -8.20 -1.71
N LEU A 38 -17.34 -7.98 -2.56
CA LEU A 38 -17.04 -6.69 -3.20
C LEU A 38 -18.20 -6.17 -4.05
N GLU A 39 -19.01 -7.05 -4.66
CA GLU A 39 -20.24 -6.67 -5.36
C GLU A 39 -21.21 -5.89 -4.46
N GLN A 40 -21.27 -6.21 -3.17
CA GLN A 40 -22.17 -5.58 -2.20
C GLN A 40 -21.60 -4.31 -1.55
N LEU A 41 -20.29 -4.09 -1.67
CA LEU A 41 -19.61 -2.94 -1.09
C LEU A 41 -19.69 -1.71 -2.00
N ASP A 42 -19.88 -0.54 -1.42
CA ASP A 42 -19.79 0.75 -2.10
C ASP A 42 -18.46 1.43 -1.72
N PRO A 43 -17.47 1.49 -2.63
CA PRO A 43 -16.14 2.01 -2.29
C PRO A 43 -16.17 3.45 -1.79
N LYS A 44 -17.24 4.22 -2.04
CA LYS A 44 -17.40 5.60 -1.56
C LYS A 44 -17.84 5.71 -0.10
N LYS A 45 -18.35 4.63 0.49
CA LYS A 45 -18.74 4.61 1.91
C LYS A 45 -17.51 4.33 2.77
N PRO A 46 -17.20 5.16 3.79
CA PRO A 46 -15.99 5.03 4.59
C PRO A 46 -15.71 3.61 5.13
N ASN A 47 -16.72 2.95 5.70
CA ASN A 47 -16.57 1.59 6.24
C ASN A 47 -16.27 0.55 5.15
N ASP A 48 -16.90 0.69 3.99
CA ASP A 48 -16.68 -0.21 2.86
C ASP A 48 -15.31 0.04 2.23
N THR A 49 -14.88 1.30 2.12
CA THR A 49 -13.50 1.66 1.72
C THR A 49 -12.48 1.01 2.64
N ASP A 50 -12.68 1.10 3.96
CA ASP A 50 -11.76 0.54 4.97
C ASP A 50 -11.71 -0.98 4.86
N LEU A 51 -12.83 -1.66 4.58
CA LEU A 51 -12.86 -3.09 4.30
C LEU A 51 -12.12 -3.46 3.02
N ILE A 52 -12.29 -2.67 1.95
CA ILE A 52 -11.65 -2.91 0.65
C ILE A 52 -10.14 -2.75 0.77
N ILE A 53 -9.63 -1.65 1.33
CA ILE A 53 -8.19 -1.43 1.44
C ILE A 53 -7.53 -2.48 2.34
N LYS A 54 -8.19 -2.86 3.44
CA LYS A 54 -7.74 -3.94 4.32
C LYS A 54 -7.63 -5.26 3.56
N HIS A 55 -8.61 -5.57 2.73
CA HIS A 55 -8.59 -6.79 1.92
C HIS A 55 -7.45 -6.78 0.90
N VAL A 56 -7.34 -5.69 0.14
CA VAL A 56 -6.33 -5.50 -0.90
C VAL A 56 -4.92 -5.62 -0.31
N VAL A 57 -4.63 -4.88 0.75
CA VAL A 57 -3.27 -4.84 1.33
C VAL A 57 -2.97 -6.04 2.23
N GLY A 58 -3.95 -6.53 2.99
CA GLY A 58 -3.72 -7.59 3.98
C GLY A 58 -3.82 -9.01 3.44
N TYR A 59 -4.58 -9.23 2.36
CA TYR A 59 -4.95 -10.59 1.94
C TYR A 59 -4.69 -10.87 0.47
N ASP A 60 -5.10 -9.98 -0.44
CA ASP A 60 -5.15 -10.30 -1.86
C ASP A 60 -3.86 -9.89 -2.60
N TYR A 61 -3.26 -8.76 -2.22
CA TYR A 61 -2.06 -8.17 -2.83
C TYR A 61 -0.96 -7.76 -1.82
N PRO A 62 -0.67 -8.53 -0.75
CA PRO A 62 0.23 -8.05 0.30
C PRO A 62 1.65 -7.77 -0.20
N LEU A 63 2.21 -8.66 -1.04
CA LEU A 63 3.55 -8.46 -1.58
C LEU A 63 3.56 -7.36 -2.64
N GLU A 64 2.57 -7.36 -3.53
CA GLU A 64 2.48 -6.41 -4.62
C GLU A 64 2.28 -4.98 -4.11
N MET A 65 1.40 -4.76 -3.13
CA MET A 65 1.22 -3.47 -2.46
C MET A 65 2.48 -3.06 -1.71
N PHE A 66 3.12 -3.96 -0.96
CA PHE A 66 4.38 -3.66 -0.29
C PHE A 66 5.44 -3.16 -1.27
N LEU A 67 5.64 -3.85 -2.41
CA LEU A 67 6.60 -3.45 -3.44
C LEU A 67 6.20 -2.12 -4.08
N ALA A 68 4.94 -1.96 -4.48
CA ALA A 68 4.46 -0.75 -5.16
C ALA A 68 4.60 0.50 -4.28
N LEU A 69 4.24 0.43 -3.00
CA LEU A 69 4.38 1.54 -2.07
C LEU A 69 5.85 1.91 -1.81
N ASN A 70 6.76 0.92 -1.83
CA ASN A 70 8.20 1.19 -1.80
C ASN A 70 8.70 1.87 -3.09
N PHE A 71 8.19 1.50 -4.27
CA PHE A 71 8.51 2.20 -5.52
C PHE A 71 8.00 3.65 -5.53
N CYS A 72 6.78 3.88 -5.02
CA CYS A 72 6.27 5.24 -4.78
C CYS A 72 7.23 6.02 -3.87
N PHE A 73 7.68 5.43 -2.76
CA PHE A 73 8.67 6.04 -1.88
C PHE A 73 9.96 6.41 -2.63
N TYR A 74 10.51 5.54 -3.49
CA TYR A 74 11.69 5.87 -4.30
C TYR A 74 11.44 7.01 -5.28
N ARG A 75 10.23 7.14 -5.83
CA ARG A 75 9.87 8.25 -6.72
C ARG A 75 9.91 9.60 -6.00
N THR A 76 9.69 9.63 -4.68
CA THR A 76 9.74 10.88 -3.91
C THR A 76 11.13 11.53 -3.89
N PHE A 77 12.21 10.76 -4.11
CA PHE A 77 13.56 11.31 -4.27
C PHE A 77 13.74 12.13 -5.55
N CYS A 78 12.85 11.98 -6.52
CA CYS A 78 12.85 12.79 -7.74
C CYS A 78 12.30 14.21 -7.53
N SER A 79 11.64 14.49 -6.39
CA SER A 79 11.24 15.85 -6.03
C SER A 79 12.39 16.56 -5.31
N PRO A 80 12.94 17.67 -5.86
CA PRO A 80 14.03 18.41 -5.21
C PRO A 80 13.65 18.91 -3.81
N THR A 81 12.38 19.27 -3.63
CA THR A 81 11.85 19.74 -2.35
C THR A 81 11.88 18.65 -1.29
N ILE A 82 11.35 17.47 -1.63
CA ILE A 82 11.26 16.33 -0.71
C ILE A 82 12.67 15.77 -0.43
N ALA A 83 13.47 15.55 -1.47
CA ALA A 83 14.85 15.11 -1.34
C ALA A 83 15.69 16.08 -0.48
N GLY A 84 15.44 17.38 -0.60
CA GLY A 84 16.04 18.41 0.26
C GLY A 84 15.69 18.23 1.74
N VAL A 85 14.44 17.84 2.07
CA VAL A 85 14.07 17.49 3.45
C VAL A 85 14.82 16.24 3.91
N TYR A 86 14.83 15.17 3.11
CA TYR A 86 15.52 13.92 3.46
C TYR A 86 17.01 14.14 3.75
N ARG A 87 17.68 14.91 2.90
CA ARG A 87 19.09 15.25 3.08
C ARG A 87 19.32 16.07 4.34
N ASN A 88 18.46 17.06 4.61
CA ASN A 88 18.63 17.96 5.75
C ASN A 88 18.32 17.29 7.10
N THR A 89 17.34 16.39 7.14
CA THR A 89 17.01 15.67 8.38
C THR A 89 17.99 14.53 8.63
N GLY A 90 18.58 13.95 7.58
CA GLY A 90 19.51 12.82 7.68
C GLY A 90 18.87 11.50 8.14
N VAL A 91 17.58 11.50 8.48
CA VAL A 91 16.86 10.34 9.04
C VAL A 91 16.85 9.16 8.07
N ILE A 92 16.70 9.45 6.78
CA ILE A 92 16.69 8.42 5.71
C ILE A 92 18.07 7.78 5.53
N ALA A 93 19.16 8.50 5.81
CA ALA A 93 20.53 7.98 5.65
C ALA A 93 21.05 7.29 6.92
N ASN A 94 20.67 7.81 8.10
CA ASN A 94 21.26 7.41 9.37
C ASN A 94 20.39 6.42 10.16
N THR A 95 19.08 6.34 9.87
CA THR A 95 18.11 5.53 10.62
C THR A 95 17.07 4.89 9.69
N THR A 96 17.54 4.33 8.57
CA THR A 96 16.69 3.82 7.48
C THR A 96 15.68 2.79 7.96
N ASP A 97 16.14 1.78 8.70
CA ASP A 97 15.27 0.68 9.17
C ASP A 97 14.15 1.20 10.05
N LYS A 98 14.50 2.04 11.03
CA LYS A 98 13.50 2.69 11.91
C LYS A 98 12.51 3.52 11.10
N ARG A 99 12.99 4.33 10.14
CA ARG A 99 12.13 5.20 9.33
C ARG A 99 11.17 4.40 8.43
N ALA A 100 11.62 3.27 7.91
CA ALA A 100 10.80 2.34 7.16
C ALA A 100 9.72 1.72 8.06
N CYS A 101 10.11 1.15 9.19
CA CYS A 101 9.18 0.58 10.18
C CYS A 101 8.17 1.61 10.70
N ASP A 102 8.58 2.85 10.98
CA ASP A 102 7.68 3.92 11.43
C ASP A 102 6.61 4.27 10.37
N THR A 103 6.97 4.23 9.07
CA THR A 103 5.99 4.42 7.99
C THR A 103 5.03 3.25 7.92
N ASP A 104 5.57 2.04 7.91
CA ASP A 104 4.82 0.80 7.77
C ASP A 104 3.78 0.66 8.88
N LEU A 105 4.18 0.96 10.13
CA LEU A 105 3.28 0.98 11.27
C LEU A 105 2.13 1.98 11.10
N LEU A 106 2.40 3.21 10.63
CA LEU A 106 1.34 4.20 10.40
C LEU A 106 0.36 3.73 9.32
N MET A 107 0.87 3.18 8.22
CA MET A 107 0.05 2.67 7.12
C MET A 107 -0.83 1.51 7.58
N HIS A 108 -0.26 0.55 8.31
CA HIS A 108 -1.00 -0.58 8.86
C HIS A 108 -2.04 -0.16 9.90
N ILE A 109 -1.77 0.84 10.74
CA ILE A 109 -2.77 1.38 11.65
C ILE A 109 -4.03 1.83 10.86
N TRP A 110 -3.85 2.57 9.77
CA TRP A 110 -4.97 3.06 8.98
C TRP A 110 -5.69 1.95 8.23
N MET A 111 -4.95 1.00 7.66
CA MET A 111 -5.51 -0.07 6.83
C MET A 111 -6.18 -1.17 7.67
N ASP A 112 -5.69 -1.45 8.88
CA ASP A 112 -6.22 -2.53 9.72
C ASP A 112 -7.32 -2.08 10.68
N TYR A 113 -7.22 -0.86 11.21
CA TYR A 113 -8.15 -0.31 12.21
C TYR A 113 -9.08 0.77 11.65
N GLY A 114 -8.81 1.28 10.45
CA GLY A 114 -9.56 2.37 9.82
C GLY A 114 -9.09 3.75 10.27
N LEU A 115 -9.16 4.71 9.35
CA LEU A 115 -8.72 6.11 9.57
C LEU A 115 -9.46 6.80 10.71
N ASP A 116 -10.76 6.51 10.85
CA ASP A 116 -11.66 7.19 11.77
C ASP A 116 -11.78 6.48 13.14
N SER A 117 -10.96 5.44 13.38
CA SER A 117 -10.80 4.83 14.70
C SER A 117 -10.04 5.75 15.66
N GLU A 118 -10.07 5.46 16.96
CA GLU A 118 -9.31 6.22 17.96
C GLU A 118 -7.79 6.20 17.66
N VAL A 119 -7.27 5.00 17.37
CA VAL A 119 -5.85 4.81 17.01
C VAL A 119 -5.52 5.41 15.63
N GLY A 120 -6.42 5.29 14.66
CA GLY A 120 -6.30 5.94 13.36
C GLY A 120 -6.21 7.47 13.50
N THR A 121 -7.10 8.05 14.30
CA THR A 121 -7.13 9.48 14.62
C THR A 121 -5.85 9.96 15.27
N ALA A 122 -5.39 9.28 16.32
CA ALA A 122 -4.15 9.62 16.99
C ALA A 122 -2.94 9.54 16.04
N SER A 123 -2.93 8.56 15.14
CA SER A 123 -1.81 8.32 14.22
C SER A 123 -1.69 9.38 13.11
N TYR A 124 -2.77 9.76 12.41
CA TYR A 124 -2.67 10.81 11.39
C TYR A 124 -2.44 12.19 12.01
N GLN A 125 -2.96 12.45 13.22
CA GLN A 125 -2.64 13.68 13.97
C GLN A 125 -1.15 13.74 14.33
N HIS A 126 -0.55 12.61 14.71
CA HIS A 126 0.89 12.53 14.94
C HIS A 126 1.69 12.77 13.66
N LEU A 127 1.27 12.19 12.54
CA LEU A 127 1.89 12.43 11.23
C LEU A 127 1.80 13.91 10.83
N ASN A 128 0.65 14.55 11.01
CA ASN A 128 0.46 15.98 10.71
C ASN A 128 1.41 16.86 11.54
N LYS A 129 1.67 16.51 12.81
CA LYS A 129 2.66 17.21 13.64
C LYS A 129 4.07 17.08 13.06
N ILE A 130 4.47 15.87 12.66
CA ILE A 130 5.79 15.63 12.04
C ILE A 130 5.93 16.42 10.75
N HIS A 131 4.96 16.33 9.85
CA HIS A 131 4.97 17.08 8.60
C HIS A 131 4.97 18.60 8.83
N GLY A 132 4.25 19.08 9.86
CA GLY A 132 4.21 20.49 10.25
C GLY A 132 5.59 21.07 10.63
N LEU A 133 6.50 20.27 11.20
CA LEU A 133 7.88 20.68 11.50
C LEU A 133 8.69 21.07 10.25
N HIS A 134 8.23 20.66 9.07
CA HIS A 134 8.89 20.90 7.79
C HIS A 134 8.06 21.76 6.83
N SER A 135 6.97 22.37 7.30
CA SER A 135 6.04 23.20 6.51
C SER A 135 6.70 24.36 5.76
N THR A 136 7.84 24.89 6.21
CA THR A 136 8.61 25.93 5.50
C THR A 136 9.39 25.39 4.29
N LYS A 137 9.57 24.07 4.21
CA LYS A 137 10.31 23.38 3.15
C LYS A 137 9.38 22.58 2.24
N THR A 138 8.34 21.93 2.76
CA THR A 138 7.37 21.13 1.98
C THR A 138 6.12 21.93 1.66
N ARG A 139 5.74 22.00 0.38
CA ARG A 139 4.52 22.70 -0.07
C ARG A 139 3.37 21.70 -0.19
N ASN A 140 2.14 22.20 -0.21
CA ASN A 140 0.94 21.38 -0.43
C ASN A 140 1.05 20.48 -1.68
N VAL A 141 1.56 21.01 -2.79
CA VAL A 141 1.74 20.25 -4.04
C VAL A 141 2.69 19.05 -3.88
N ASP A 142 3.68 19.14 -2.99
CA ASP A 142 4.61 18.04 -2.74
C ASP A 142 3.88 16.88 -2.02
N PHE A 143 2.93 17.18 -1.12
CA PHE A 143 2.09 16.17 -0.48
C PHE A 143 1.07 15.56 -1.45
N VAL A 144 0.40 16.38 -2.26
CA VAL A 144 -0.54 15.88 -3.29
C VAL A 144 0.19 14.98 -4.28
N PHE A 145 1.41 15.36 -4.70
CA PHE A 145 2.26 14.51 -5.53
C PHE A 145 2.51 13.13 -4.90
N VAL A 146 2.91 13.08 -3.63
CA VAL A 146 3.12 11.80 -2.92
C VAL A 146 1.82 11.00 -2.83
N LEU A 147 0.71 11.65 -2.53
CA LEU A 147 -0.61 11.01 -2.46
C LEU A 147 -0.99 10.35 -3.80
N CYS A 148 -0.79 11.07 -4.91
CA CYS A 148 -1.02 10.54 -6.25
C CYS A 148 -0.10 9.35 -6.55
N CYS A 149 1.17 9.40 -6.14
CA CYS A 149 2.08 8.26 -6.32
C CYS A 149 1.60 7.02 -5.55
N LEU A 150 1.12 7.19 -4.30
CA LEU A 150 0.59 6.09 -3.49
C LEU A 150 -0.65 5.42 -4.10
N VAL A 151 -1.42 6.14 -4.92
CA VAL A 151 -2.61 5.63 -5.62
C VAL A 151 -2.23 5.07 -6.99
N VAL A 152 -1.69 5.91 -7.87
CA VAL A 152 -1.48 5.60 -9.28
C VAL A 152 -0.39 4.56 -9.45
N ASP A 153 0.76 4.69 -8.77
CA ASP A 153 1.82 3.70 -8.89
C ASP A 153 1.38 2.37 -8.28
N ALA A 154 0.59 2.38 -7.19
CA ALA A 154 0.05 1.17 -6.59
C ALA A 154 -0.89 0.43 -7.55
N ILE A 155 -1.87 1.13 -8.13
CA ILE A 155 -2.82 0.54 -9.07
C ILE A 155 -2.07 0.02 -10.32
N GLN A 156 -1.20 0.84 -10.91
CA GLN A 156 -0.46 0.47 -12.10
C GLN A 156 0.43 -0.75 -11.86
N PHE A 157 1.20 -0.76 -10.77
CA PHE A 157 2.08 -1.87 -10.44
C PHE A 157 1.31 -3.18 -10.25
N ASN A 158 0.18 -3.14 -9.54
CA ASN A 158 -0.65 -4.32 -9.34
C ASN A 158 -1.28 -4.81 -10.65
N ASN A 159 -1.67 -3.90 -11.55
CA ASN A 159 -2.24 -4.28 -12.83
C ASN A 159 -1.22 -4.85 -13.83
N ASP A 160 0.03 -4.40 -13.75
CA ASP A 160 1.11 -4.85 -14.65
C ASP A 160 1.80 -6.11 -14.15
N TYR A 161 2.06 -6.19 -12.84
CA TYR A 161 2.92 -7.21 -12.23
C TYR A 161 2.21 -8.08 -11.20
N GLY A 162 0.99 -7.70 -10.80
CA GLY A 162 0.21 -8.49 -9.86
C GLY A 162 -0.29 -9.79 -10.48
N TRP A 163 -0.55 -10.75 -9.60
CA TRP A 163 -1.05 -12.07 -10.01
C TRP A 163 -2.42 -12.03 -10.72
N LYS A 164 -3.20 -10.96 -10.49
CA LYS A 164 -4.42 -10.60 -11.21
C LYS A 164 -4.52 -9.07 -11.28
N LYS A 165 -5.23 -8.56 -12.28
CA LYS A 165 -5.63 -7.15 -12.32
C LYS A 165 -6.56 -6.82 -11.17
N LEU A 166 -6.45 -5.61 -10.64
CA LEU A 166 -7.39 -5.07 -9.68
C LEU A 166 -8.77 -4.99 -10.32
N HIS A 167 -9.79 -5.27 -9.52
CA HIS A 167 -11.17 -5.00 -9.90
C HIS A 167 -11.42 -3.48 -9.81
N PRO A 168 -12.27 -2.87 -10.67
CA PRO A 168 -12.52 -1.43 -10.63
C PRO A 168 -12.95 -0.88 -9.26
N LYS A 169 -13.71 -1.66 -8.49
CA LYS A 169 -14.06 -1.30 -7.09
C LYS A 169 -12.87 -1.34 -6.12
N GLU A 170 -11.88 -2.21 -6.36
CA GLU A 170 -10.64 -2.22 -5.57
C GLU A 170 -9.81 -0.99 -5.88
N GLU A 171 -9.65 -0.62 -7.15
CA GLU A 171 -8.98 0.61 -7.58
C GLU A 171 -9.65 1.85 -6.99
N GLN A 172 -10.98 1.94 -7.08
CA GLN A 172 -11.76 3.02 -6.48
C GLN A 172 -11.61 3.03 -4.95
N GLY A 173 -11.54 1.87 -4.29
CA GLY A 173 -11.31 1.77 -2.85
C GLY A 173 -9.93 2.28 -2.43
N ILE A 174 -8.88 2.00 -3.21
CA ILE A 174 -7.53 2.55 -3.00
C ILE A 174 -7.55 4.07 -3.12
N TRP A 175 -8.19 4.61 -4.17
CA TRP A 175 -8.33 6.04 -4.35
C TRP A 175 -9.10 6.70 -3.21
N GLU A 176 -10.28 6.17 -2.83
CA GLU A 176 -11.11 6.74 -1.76
C GLU A 176 -10.37 6.73 -0.42
N PHE A 177 -9.61 5.67 -0.15
CA PHE A 177 -8.79 5.58 1.06
C PHE A 177 -7.76 6.71 1.12
N TYR A 178 -6.93 6.87 0.08
CA TYR A 178 -5.91 7.91 0.09
C TYR A 178 -6.48 9.31 -0.05
N ARG A 179 -7.61 9.50 -0.74
CA ARG A 179 -8.33 10.78 -0.73
C ARG A 179 -8.73 11.17 0.68
N ARG A 180 -9.29 10.24 1.46
CA ARG A 180 -9.62 10.46 2.89
C ARG A 180 -8.38 10.74 3.74
N VAL A 181 -7.25 10.08 3.48
CA VAL A 181 -5.95 10.41 4.10
C VAL A 181 -5.57 11.86 3.82
N GLY A 182 -5.62 12.27 2.55
CA GLY A 182 -5.30 13.64 2.15
C GLY A 182 -6.21 14.69 2.79
N GLU A 183 -7.51 14.40 2.93
CA GLU A 183 -8.45 15.26 3.67
C GLU A 183 -8.07 15.42 5.15
N ARG A 184 -7.68 14.33 5.82
CA ARG A 184 -7.25 14.33 7.23
C ARG A 184 -5.88 14.98 7.44
N MET A 185 -5.10 15.09 6.37
CA MET A 185 -3.89 15.90 6.29
C MET A 185 -4.16 17.36 5.89
N GLU A 186 -5.42 17.75 5.73
CA GLU A 186 -5.89 19.09 5.34
C GLU A 186 -5.36 19.58 3.98
N LEU A 187 -4.96 18.65 3.10
CA LEU A 187 -4.41 18.96 1.78
C LEU A 187 -5.47 19.64 0.90
N LYS A 188 -5.01 20.55 0.04
CA LYS A 188 -5.84 21.27 -0.92
C LYS A 188 -5.56 20.80 -2.34
N GLY A 189 -6.57 20.85 -3.21
CA GLY A 189 -6.40 20.46 -4.62
C GLY A 189 -6.11 18.98 -4.83
N ILE A 190 -6.68 18.11 -3.98
CA ILE A 190 -6.74 16.68 -4.27
C ILE A 190 -7.69 16.48 -5.46
N PRO A 191 -7.34 15.64 -6.47
CA PRO A 191 -8.25 15.32 -7.57
C PRO A 191 -9.62 14.81 -7.10
N ASN A 192 -10.67 15.11 -7.86
CA ASN A 192 -12.05 14.80 -7.49
C ASN A 192 -12.47 13.38 -7.85
N SER A 193 -11.68 12.69 -8.67
CA SER A 193 -11.89 11.32 -9.12
C SER A 193 -10.56 10.59 -9.33
N LEU A 194 -10.60 9.28 -9.55
CA LEU A 194 -9.42 8.49 -9.90
C LEU A 194 -8.96 8.77 -11.34
N GLU A 195 -9.88 9.14 -12.23
CA GLU A 195 -9.62 9.46 -13.62
C GLU A 195 -8.97 10.84 -13.84
N GLU A 196 -8.99 11.72 -12.83
CA GLU A 196 -8.40 13.06 -12.85
C GLU A 196 -6.96 13.03 -12.31
#